data_AF-X0X6C9-F1
#
_entry.id   AF-X0X6C9-F1
#
_cell.length_a   1.000
_cell.length_b   1.000
_cell.length_c   1.000
_cell.angle_alpha   90.00
_cell.angle_beta   90.00
_cell.angle_gamma   90.00
#
_symmetry.space_group_name_H-M   'P 1'
#
loop_
_entity.id
_entity.type
_entity.pdbx_description
1 polymer ?
#
loop_
_entity_poly.entity_id
_entity_poly.type
_entity_poly.pdbx_seq_one_letter_code
_entity_poly.pdbx_strand_id
1 'polypeptide(L)'
;MKNQLYMEELRPLMDSLREEYQEGDIIYIYYGAKAAFKYYQSDFGFADQDFIIGVASRGNQENYLEDIRLLKGNERIWFVFSHVYKVEDEFFLESLDSMGVRRKHFDEYGADLYLYDLSQDG
;
A
#
# COMPACT_ATOMS: atom_id res chain seq x y z
N MET A 1 -11.03 -17.86 -26.77
CA MET A 1 -11.46 -16.73 -25.91
C MET A 1 -10.27 -15.79 -25.78
N LYS A 2 -10.42 -14.52 -26.13
CA LYS A 2 -9.34 -13.53 -26.03
C LYS A 2 -9.11 -13.24 -24.54
N ASN A 3 -7.91 -13.55 -24.07
CA ASN A 3 -7.43 -13.21 -22.75
C ASN A 3 -7.17 -11.69 -22.75
N GLN A 4 -8.15 -10.91 -22.31
CA GLN A 4 -7.95 -9.48 -22.11
C GLN A 4 -7.14 -9.35 -20.83
N LEU A 5 -5.81 -9.31 -20.99
CA LEU A 5 -4.86 -8.91 -19.96
C LEU A 5 -5.14 -7.43 -19.67
N TYR A 6 -6.08 -7.15 -18.77
CA TYR A 6 -6.21 -5.82 -18.20
C TYR A 6 -4.89 -5.56 -17.45
N MET A 7 -4.11 -4.58 -17.89
CA MET A 7 -2.99 -4.09 -17.08
C MET A 7 -3.58 -3.60 -15.78
N GLU A 8 -3.02 -4.04 -14.66
CA GLU A 8 -3.37 -3.45 -13.37
C GLU A 8 -2.99 -1.97 -13.42
N GLU A 9 -3.96 -1.11 -13.16
CA GLU A 9 -3.82 0.33 -13.34
C GLU A 9 -3.21 0.93 -12.07
N LEU A 10 -1.95 0.57 -11.80
CA LEU A 10 -1.19 1.22 -10.73
C LEU A 10 -0.85 2.68 -11.11
N ARG A 11 -0.81 2.99 -12.41
CA ARG A 11 -0.40 4.31 -12.90
C ARG A 11 -1.30 5.46 -12.42
N PRO A 12 -2.65 5.40 -12.51
CA PRO A 12 -3.52 6.42 -11.94
C PRO A 12 -3.40 6.54 -10.42
N LEU A 13 -3.16 5.43 -9.70
CA LEU A 13 -2.90 5.47 -8.26
C LEU A 13 -1.56 6.13 -7.94
N MET A 14 -0.54 5.93 -8.77
CA MET A 14 0.75 6.62 -8.63
C MET A 14 0.64 8.12 -8.90
N ASP A 15 -0.19 8.53 -9.85
CA ASP A 15 -0.53 9.96 -10.07
C ASP A 15 -1.21 10.53 -8.81
N SER A 16 -2.21 9.83 -8.29
CA SER A 16 -2.92 10.22 -7.05
C SER A 16 -1.98 10.31 -5.84
N LEU A 17 -1.08 9.32 -5.68
CA LEU A 17 -0.06 9.31 -4.64
C LEU A 17 0.84 10.54 -4.77
N ARG A 18 1.34 10.82 -5.97
CA ARG A 18 2.25 11.95 -6.20
C ARG A 18 1.60 13.30 -5.95
N GLU A 19 0.33 13.47 -6.34
CA GLU A 19 -0.42 14.72 -6.12
C GLU A 19 -0.69 14.99 -4.64
N GLU A 20 -0.87 13.93 -3.85
CA GLU A 20 -1.22 14.00 -2.43
C GLU A 20 -0.02 13.84 -1.48
N TYR A 21 1.15 13.47 -2.02
CA TYR A 21 2.37 13.24 -1.27
C TYR A 21 2.87 14.52 -0.61
N GLN A 22 3.28 14.41 0.65
CA GLN A 22 3.91 15.47 1.41
C GLN A 22 5.29 15.02 1.89
N GLU A 23 6.21 15.97 2.07
CA GLU A 23 7.51 15.68 2.65
C GLU A 23 7.33 15.07 4.05
N GLY A 24 7.89 13.87 4.25
CA GLY A 24 7.74 13.10 5.48
C GLY A 24 6.72 11.97 5.41
N ASP A 25 5.92 11.88 4.33
CA ASP A 25 5.02 10.73 4.12
C ASP A 25 5.83 9.44 3.97
N ILE A 26 5.38 8.39 4.67
CA ILE A 26 5.91 7.03 4.51
C ILE A 26 5.12 6.31 3.42
N ILE A 27 5.80 5.64 2.50
CA ILE A 27 5.16 4.80 1.49
C ILE A 27 5.49 3.34 1.82
N TYR A 28 4.47 2.57 2.20
CA TYR A 28 4.55 1.14 2.43
C TYR A 28 3.93 0.39 1.24
N ILE A 29 4.71 -0.49 0.63
CA ILE A 29 4.30 -1.29 -0.51
C ILE A 29 4.06 -2.72 -0.04
N TYR A 30 2.82 -3.20 -0.15
CA TYR A 30 2.53 -4.61 0.05
C TYR A 30 3.42 -5.46 -0.88
N TYR A 31 4.06 -6.52 -0.38
CA TYR A 31 5.10 -7.24 -1.12
C TYR A 31 4.64 -7.76 -2.49
N GLY A 32 3.35 -8.08 -2.65
CA GLY A 32 2.76 -8.51 -3.93
C GLY A 32 2.73 -7.40 -4.98
N ALA A 33 2.63 -6.14 -4.56
CA ALA A 33 2.64 -4.96 -5.42
C ALA A 33 4.06 -4.52 -5.84
N LYS A 34 5.11 -5.10 -5.24
CA LYS A 34 6.52 -4.69 -5.44
C LYS A 34 6.90 -4.60 -6.92
N ALA A 35 6.55 -5.60 -7.72
CA ALA A 35 6.96 -5.65 -9.13
C ALA A 35 6.31 -4.55 -9.96
N ALA A 36 5.00 -4.34 -9.77
CA ALA A 36 4.24 -3.29 -10.44
C ALA A 36 4.71 -1.89 -10.01
N PHE A 37 4.92 -1.67 -8.70
CA PHE A 37 5.39 -0.40 -8.17
C PHE A 37 6.79 -0.03 -8.69
N LYS A 38 7.74 -0.97 -8.61
CA LYS A 38 9.11 -0.74 -9.10
C LYS A 38 9.20 -0.50 -10.60
N TYR A 39 8.23 -0.98 -11.39
CA TYR A 39 8.17 -0.69 -12.82
C TYR A 39 7.88 0.80 -13.07
N TYR A 40 7.05 1.44 -12.24
CA TYR A 40 6.66 2.84 -12.41
C TYR A 40 7.46 3.82 -11.55
N GLN A 41 8.12 3.39 -10.46
CA GLN A 41 8.73 4.30 -9.47
C GLN A 41 9.52 5.48 -10.06
N SER A 42 10.33 5.24 -11.09
CA SER A 42 11.19 6.26 -11.70
C SER A 42 10.41 7.32 -12.47
N ASP A 43 9.29 6.94 -13.11
CA ASP A 43 8.41 7.87 -13.82
C ASP A 43 7.76 8.87 -12.83
N PHE A 44 7.61 8.44 -11.58
CA PHE A 44 7.00 9.21 -10.51
C PHE A 44 8.00 9.90 -9.57
N GLY A 45 9.29 9.72 -9.81
CA GLY A 45 10.36 10.37 -9.06
C GLY A 45 10.72 9.70 -7.73
N PHE A 46 10.29 8.45 -7.53
CA PHE A 46 10.67 7.65 -6.36
C PHE A 46 11.90 6.78 -6.66
N ALA A 47 12.74 6.63 -5.66
CA ALA A 47 13.88 5.73 -5.62
C ALA A 47 13.69 4.68 -4.51
N ASP A 48 14.55 3.65 -4.51
CA ASP A 48 14.43 2.50 -3.60
C ASP A 48 14.46 2.87 -2.10
N GLN A 49 14.99 4.05 -1.73
CA GLN A 49 15.01 4.55 -0.35
C GLN A 49 13.73 5.29 0.07
N ASP A 50 12.85 5.63 -0.87
CA ASP A 50 11.66 6.46 -0.61
C ASP A 50 10.45 5.64 -0.15
N PHE A 51 10.56 4.31 -0.14
CA PHE A 51 9.49 3.41 0.26
C PHE A 51 10.01 2.17 1.00
N ILE A 52 9.10 1.55 1.75
CA ILE A 52 9.30 0.30 2.46
C ILE A 52 8.59 -0.79 1.70
N ILE A 53 9.28 -1.88 1.38
CA ILE A 53 8.61 -3.10 0.89
C ILE A 53 8.24 -3.96 2.09
N GLY A 54 6.95 -4.26 2.22
CA GLY A 54 6.42 -5.13 3.26
C GLY A 54 6.97 -6.55 3.21
N VAL A 55 6.86 -7.27 4.33
CA VAL A 55 7.30 -8.66 4.43
C VAL A 55 6.48 -9.56 3.48
N ALA A 56 7.14 -10.53 2.83
CA ALA A 56 6.45 -11.56 2.04
C ALA A 56 6.13 -12.77 2.95
N SER A 57 4.97 -12.76 3.61
CA SER A 57 4.64 -13.72 4.66
C SER A 57 3.29 -14.43 4.45
N ARG A 58 3.01 -14.85 3.21
CA ARG A 58 1.77 -15.59 2.85
C ARG A 58 1.53 -16.73 3.82
N GLY A 59 0.32 -16.77 4.38
CA GLY A 59 -0.09 -17.81 5.34
C GLY A 59 0.39 -17.60 6.77
N ASN A 60 1.08 -16.50 7.08
CA ASN A 60 1.40 -16.10 8.45
C ASN A 60 1.04 -14.62 8.67
N GLN A 61 -0.17 -14.42 9.20
CA GLN A 61 -0.76 -13.11 9.49
C GLN A 61 -0.05 -12.36 10.62
N GLU A 62 0.50 -13.05 11.62
CA GLU A 62 1.19 -12.37 12.74
C GLU A 62 2.41 -11.61 12.22
N ASN A 63 3.17 -12.20 11.29
CA ASN A 63 4.32 -11.51 10.69
C ASN A 63 3.91 -10.24 9.92
N TYR A 64 2.78 -10.25 9.22
CA TYR A 64 2.27 -9.03 8.56
C TYR A 64 1.91 -7.98 9.60
N LEU A 65 1.24 -8.39 10.68
CA LEU A 65 0.84 -7.50 11.76
C LEU A 65 2.04 -6.91 12.49
N GLU A 66 3.06 -7.70 12.80
CA GLU A 66 4.31 -7.22 13.37
C GLU A 66 5.01 -6.21 12.44
N ASP A 67 5.03 -6.47 11.14
CA ASP A 67 5.63 -5.58 10.13
C ASP A 67 4.92 -4.21 10.08
N ILE A 68 3.59 -4.18 10.00
CA ILE A 68 2.84 -2.91 9.99
C ILE A 68 2.83 -2.21 11.36
N ARG A 69 2.94 -2.94 12.48
CA ARG A 69 3.08 -2.33 13.82
C ARG A 69 4.35 -1.50 13.94
N LEU A 70 5.40 -1.77 13.15
CA LEU A 70 6.62 -0.94 13.12
C LEU A 70 6.34 0.49 12.65
N LEU A 71 5.22 0.71 11.96
CA LEU A 71 4.81 2.01 11.44
C LEU A 71 3.93 2.79 12.44
N LYS A 72 3.55 2.20 13.58
CA LYS A 72 2.72 2.88 14.59
C LYS A 72 3.39 4.16 15.09
N GLY A 73 2.59 5.21 15.30
CA GLY A 73 3.07 6.53 15.72
C GLY A 73 3.28 7.53 14.57
N ASN A 74 3.15 7.10 13.31
CA ASN A 74 3.27 7.99 12.15
C ASN A 74 1.88 8.46 11.65
N GLU A 75 1.77 9.74 11.32
CA GLU A 75 0.50 10.38 10.97
C GLU A 75 0.10 10.20 9.49
N ARG A 76 1.06 9.96 8.61
CA ARG A 76 0.84 9.91 7.16
C ARG A 76 1.61 8.76 6.54
N ILE A 77 0.92 7.62 6.41
CA ILE A 77 1.44 6.43 5.76
C ILE A 77 0.54 6.05 4.59
N TRP A 78 1.13 6.01 3.39
CA TRP A 78 0.50 5.47 2.20
C TRP A 78 0.74 3.97 2.12
N PHE A 79 -0.33 3.19 2.05
CA PHE A 79 -0.28 1.76 1.79
C PHE A 79 -0.69 1.48 0.34
N VAL A 80 0.21 0.88 -0.42
CA VAL A 80 0.00 0.53 -1.83
C VAL A 80 -0.22 -0.97 -1.95
N PHE A 81 -1.37 -1.35 -2.49
CA PHE A 81 -1.80 -2.72 -2.70
C PHE A 81 -2.06 -2.97 -4.19
N SER A 82 -1.62 -4.12 -4.68
CA SER A 82 -1.92 -4.68 -6.00
C SER A 82 -1.76 -6.20 -5.90
N HIS A 83 -2.48 -6.94 -6.73
CA HIS A 83 -2.47 -8.41 -6.72
C HIS A 83 -2.85 -9.03 -5.35
N VAL A 84 -3.66 -8.34 -4.53
CA VAL A 84 -3.99 -8.85 -3.19
C VAL A 84 -5.05 -9.94 -3.29
N TYR A 85 -4.80 -11.08 -2.66
CA TYR A 85 -5.85 -12.07 -2.46
C TYR A 85 -6.87 -11.54 -1.45
N LYS A 86 -8.16 -11.66 -1.76
CA LYS A 86 -9.26 -11.09 -0.95
C LYS A 86 -9.14 -11.32 0.58
N VAL A 87 -8.63 -12.48 1.00
CA VAL A 87 -8.44 -12.80 2.44
C VAL A 87 -7.28 -12.03 3.08
N GLU A 88 -6.19 -11.78 2.34
CA GLU A 88 -5.09 -10.95 2.85
C GLU A 88 -5.50 -9.46 2.88
N ASP A 89 -6.32 -9.03 1.93
CA ASP A 89 -6.86 -7.67 1.87
C ASP A 89 -7.71 -7.34 3.10
N GLU A 90 -8.70 -8.20 3.40
CA GLU A 90 -9.56 -8.07 4.59
C GLU A 90 -8.73 -8.01 5.89
N PHE A 91 -7.70 -8.85 6.02
CA PHE A 91 -6.83 -8.84 7.20
C PHE A 91 -6.02 -7.55 7.36
N PHE A 92 -5.41 -7.06 6.27
CA PHE A 92 -4.62 -5.83 6.32
C PHE A 92 -5.51 -4.64 6.68
N LEU A 93 -6.69 -4.54 6.07
CA LEU A 93 -7.63 -3.45 6.35
C LEU A 93 -8.15 -3.49 7.78
N GLU A 94 -8.60 -4.66 8.27
CA GLU A 94 -9.04 -4.81 9.66
C GLU A 94 -7.92 -4.45 10.64
N SER A 95 -6.68 -4.88 10.35
CA SER A 95 -5.53 -4.57 11.19
C SER A 95 -5.22 -3.07 11.20
N LEU A 96 -5.20 -2.40 10.04
CA LEU A 96 -4.92 -0.97 9.93
C LEU A 96 -6.03 -0.13 10.57
N ASP A 97 -7.29 -0.47 10.32
CA ASP A 97 -8.45 0.20 10.93
C ASP A 97 -8.48 0.03 12.46
N SER A 98 -7.95 -1.08 13.01
CA SER A 98 -7.81 -1.25 14.47
C SER A 98 -6.66 -0.46 15.09
N MET A 99 -5.66 -0.09 14.29
CA MET A 99 -4.45 0.60 14.75
C MET A 99 -4.49 2.10 14.50
N GLY A 100 -5.41 2.59 13.67
CA GLY A 100 -5.58 4.00 13.42
C GLY A 100 -6.65 4.35 12.40
N VAL A 101 -6.59 5.57 11.88
CA VAL A 101 -7.68 6.18 11.12
C VAL A 101 -7.34 6.24 9.64
N ARG A 102 -8.16 5.58 8.80
CA ARG A 102 -8.10 5.75 7.35
C ARG A 102 -8.53 7.17 6.95
N ARG A 103 -7.60 7.94 6.38
CA ARG A 103 -7.83 9.32 5.94
C ARG A 103 -8.31 9.40 4.50
N LYS A 104 -7.76 8.57 3.61
CA LYS A 104 -8.11 8.53 2.18
C LYS A 104 -8.04 7.10 1.64
N HIS A 105 -8.75 6.88 0.54
CA HIS A 105 -8.72 5.66 -0.25
C HIS A 105 -8.93 6.04 -1.72
N PHE A 106 -8.11 5.48 -2.59
CA PHE A 106 -8.29 5.47 -4.04
C PHE A 106 -8.23 4.01 -4.48
N ASP A 107 -9.21 3.58 -5.28
CA ASP A 107 -9.24 2.25 -5.89
C ASP A 107 -9.13 2.34 -7.41
N GLU A 108 -8.43 1.37 -7.98
CA GLU A 108 -8.40 1.09 -9.41
C GLU A 108 -8.53 -0.42 -9.64
N TYR A 109 -8.75 -0.85 -10.88
CA TYR A 109 -8.92 -2.28 -11.15
C TYR A 109 -7.68 -3.09 -10.75
N GLY A 110 -7.81 -3.85 -9.66
CA GLY A 110 -6.77 -4.74 -9.14
C GLY A 110 -5.71 -4.07 -8.25
N ALA A 111 -5.92 -2.81 -7.86
CA ALA A 111 -5.00 -2.07 -7.00
C ALA A 111 -5.72 -1.06 -6.09
N ASP A 112 -5.17 -0.82 -4.92
CA ASP A 112 -5.70 0.11 -3.93
C ASP A 112 -4.58 0.96 -3.33
N LEU A 113 -4.92 2.21 -3.03
CA LEU A 113 -4.05 3.16 -2.34
C LEU A 113 -4.79 3.72 -1.13
N TYR A 114 -4.25 3.50 0.06
CA TYR A 114 -4.82 4.01 1.31
C TYR A 114 -3.87 4.99 1.99
N LEU A 115 -4.40 6.08 2.54
CA LEU A 115 -3.67 6.92 3.48
C LEU A 115 -4.20 6.65 4.90
N TYR A 116 -3.30 6.27 5.79
CA TYR A 116 -3.59 6.04 7.20
C TYR A 116 -2.82 6.99 8.10
N ASP A 117 -3.48 7.35 9.20
CA ASP A 117 -2.89 7.94 10.39
C ASP A 117 -2.85 6.88 11.49
N LEU A 118 -1.66 6.35 11.77
CA LEU A 118 -1.41 5.36 12.82
C LEU A 118 -0.83 5.99 14.09
N SER A 119 -0.92 7.32 14.23
CA SER A 119 -0.56 8.04 15.47
C SER A 119 -1.70 8.05 16.48
N GLN A 120 -2.93 7.84 16.01
CA GLN A 120 -4.15 7.76 16.78
C GLN A 120 -4.63 6.31 16.77
N ASP A 121 -5.25 5.85 17.86
CA ASP A 121 -5.96 4.56 17.83
C ASP A 121 -7.28 4.72 17.04
N GLY A 122 -7.70 3.64 16.36
CA GLY A 122 -8.91 3.58 15.52
C GLY A 122 -10.21 3.36 16.31
#